data_AF-A0A948PYF9-F1
#
_entry.id   AF-A0A948PYF9-F1
#
_cell.length_a   1.000
_cell.length_b   1.000
_cell.length_c   1.000
_cell.angle_alpha   90.00
_cell.angle_beta   90.00
_cell.angle_gamma   90.00
#
_symmetry.space_group_name_H-M   'P 1'
#
loop_
_entity.id
_entity.type
_entity.pdbx_description
1 polymer ?
#
loop_
_entity_poly.entity_id
_entity_poly.type
_entity_poly.pdbx_seq_one_letter_code
_entity_poly.pdbx_strand_id
1 'polypeptide(L)'
;MAVSISPRGLIIDLITPLKPSGDIDGPGLGRHLDRVLPHVQALLLASPHMGEGLRLSPHQRAELFEKTIVVTRGEVPILVWITGETPEETHETLSLLEKTSKLRKYGGALYWVDAPLFYHSNRGLF
;
A
#
# COMPACT_ATOMS: atom_id res chain seq x y z
N MET A 1 0.91 14.83 20.24
CA MET A 1 0.80 13.95 19.06
C MET A 1 1.63 14.58 17.97
N ALA A 2 2.55 13.85 17.33
CA ALA A 2 3.31 14.40 16.21
C ALA A 2 2.34 14.76 15.09
N VAL A 3 2.40 16.00 14.61
CA VAL A 3 1.63 16.43 13.43
C VAL A 3 2.19 15.63 12.25
N SER A 4 1.43 14.64 11.80
CA SER A 4 1.74 13.90 10.58
C SER A 4 1.48 14.83 9.41
N ILE A 5 2.54 15.44 8.88
CA ILE A 5 2.44 16.27 7.68
C ILE A 5 2.33 15.31 6.51
N SER A 6 1.22 15.37 5.76
CA SER A 6 1.03 14.57 4.55
C SER A 6 2.24 14.71 3.61
N PRO A 7 2.69 13.61 2.99
CA PRO A 7 3.87 13.63 2.13
C PRO A 7 3.68 14.61 0.97
N ARG A 8 4.76 15.28 0.58
CA ARG A 8 4.81 16.23 -0.54
C ARG A 8 5.94 15.85 -1.48
N GLY A 9 5.83 16.26 -2.74
CA GLY A 9 6.80 15.94 -3.79
C GLY A 9 6.27 14.85 -4.71
N LEU A 10 7.18 14.09 -5.31
CA LEU A 10 6.83 12.98 -6.19
C LEU A 10 6.38 11.77 -5.36
N ILE A 11 5.07 11.52 -5.36
CA ILE A 11 4.46 10.30 -4.84
C ILE A 11 4.24 9.38 -6.04
N ILE A 12 4.93 8.25 -6.10
CA ILE A 12 4.76 7.33 -7.22
C ILE A 12 3.67 6.31 -6.92
N ASP A 13 2.86 6.05 -7.92
CA ASP A 13 2.01 4.88 -7.98
C ASP A 13 2.85 3.67 -8.37
N LEU A 14 3.20 2.82 -7.39
CA LEU A 14 4.16 1.75 -7.58
C LEU A 14 3.49 0.57 -8.31
N ILE A 15 4.04 0.18 -9.46
CA ILE A 15 3.63 -1.05 -10.15
C ILE A 15 3.86 -2.23 -9.21
N THR A 16 2.86 -3.09 -9.03
CA THR A 16 2.99 -4.32 -8.24
C THR A 16 3.63 -5.42 -9.09
N PRO A 17 4.87 -5.86 -8.80
CA PRO A 17 5.47 -6.95 -9.57
C PRO A 17 4.82 -8.28 -9.17
N LEU A 18 4.31 -9.00 -10.16
CA LEU A 18 3.64 -10.28 -9.98
C LEU A 18 4.37 -11.38 -10.76
N LYS A 19 4.39 -12.58 -10.19
CA LYS A 19 4.80 -13.79 -10.90
C LYS A 19 3.70 -14.22 -11.87
N PRO A 20 3.99 -15.11 -12.84
CA PRO A 20 2.95 -15.73 -13.67
C PRO A 20 1.86 -16.46 -12.87
N SER A 21 2.15 -16.88 -11.64
CA SER A 21 1.16 -17.48 -10.70
C SER A 21 0.20 -16.46 -10.09
N GLY A 22 0.46 -15.15 -10.21
CA GLY A 22 -0.28 -14.10 -9.52
C GLY A 22 0.25 -13.78 -8.12
N ASP A 23 1.24 -14.50 -7.62
CA ASP A 23 1.90 -14.18 -6.35
C ASP A 23 2.78 -12.94 -6.47
N ILE A 24 3.03 -12.24 -5.35
CA ILE A 24 3.96 -11.11 -5.31
C ILE A 24 5.38 -11.58 -5.71
N ASP A 25 5.96 -10.95 -6.74
CA ASP A 25 7.36 -11.15 -7.12
C ASP A 25 8.26 -10.31 -6.20
N GLY A 26 8.63 -10.88 -5.04
CA GLY A 26 9.51 -10.23 -4.06
C GLY A 26 10.85 -9.75 -4.63
N PRO A 27 11.63 -10.60 -5.35
CA PRO A 27 12.85 -10.16 -6.03
C PRO A 27 12.62 -9.03 -7.04
N GLY A 28 11.53 -9.09 -7.82
CA GLY A 28 11.13 -8.01 -8.73
C GLY A 28 10.84 -6.70 -8.00
N LEU A 29 10.07 -6.77 -6.92
CA LEU A 29 9.77 -5.64 -6.04
C LEU A 29 11.03 -5.00 -5.46
N GLY A 30 11.98 -5.81 -4.96
CA GLY A 30 13.25 -5.30 -4.46
C GLY A 30 14.00 -4.47 -5.51
N ARG A 31 14.20 -5.03 -6.71
CA ARG A 31 14.86 -4.31 -7.82
C ARG A 31 14.10 -3.05 -8.24
N HIS A 32 12.76 -3.11 -8.23
CA HIS A 32 11.93 -1.96 -8.58
C HIS A 32 12.10 -0.83 -7.55
N LEU A 33 12.06 -1.17 -6.26
CA LEU A 33 12.26 -0.23 -5.15
C LEU A 33 13.67 0.39 -5.18
N ASP A 34 14.71 -0.41 -5.33
CA ASP A 34 16.10 0.06 -5.43
C ASP A 34 16.27 1.10 -6.56
N ARG A 35 15.53 0.94 -7.66
CA ARG A 35 15.57 1.84 -8.82
C ARG A 35 14.85 3.16 -8.56
N VAL A 36 13.74 3.17 -7.82
CA VAL A 36 12.85 4.33 -7.69
C VAL A 36 13.07 5.14 -6.42
N LEU A 37 13.47 4.50 -5.30
CA LEU A 37 13.61 5.16 -4.00
C LEU A 37 14.49 6.44 -4.03
N PRO A 38 15.61 6.51 -4.77
CA PRO A 38 16.41 7.73 -4.85
C PRO A 38 15.72 8.93 -5.51
N HIS A 39 14.56 8.72 -6.14
CA HIS A 39 13.91 9.72 -6.99
C HIS A 39 12.54 10.17 -6.47
N VAL A 40 12.03 9.56 -5.39
CA VAL A 40 10.64 9.74 -4.93
C VAL A 40 10.59 10.18 -3.48
N GLN A 41 9.50 10.83 -3.09
CA GLN A 41 9.27 11.30 -1.72
C GLN A 41 8.24 10.45 -0.97
N ALA A 42 7.45 9.63 -1.68
CA ALA A 42 6.59 8.62 -1.07
C ALA A 42 6.19 7.56 -2.10
N LEU A 43 5.72 6.42 -1.59
CA LEU A 43 5.18 5.32 -2.38
C LEU A 43 3.68 5.21 -2.16
N LEU A 44 2.91 5.00 -3.23
CA LEU A 44 1.55 4.47 -3.16
C LEU A 44 1.58 3.00 -3.60
N LEU A 45 1.16 2.11 -2.69
CA LEU A 45 1.07 0.68 -2.93
C LEU A 45 -0.37 0.26 -3.23
N ALA A 46 -0.50 -0.77 -4.07
CA ALA A 46 -1.76 -1.42 -4.38
C ALA A 46 -2.84 -0.46 -4.90
N SER A 47 -2.48 0.62 -5.60
CA SER A 47 -3.48 1.49 -6.21
C SER A 47 -4.42 0.70 -7.15
N PRO A 48 -5.64 1.20 -7.41
CA PRO A 48 -6.64 0.44 -8.17
C PRO A 48 -6.17 -0.11 -9.52
N HIS A 49 -5.32 0.66 -10.23
CA HIS A 49 -4.91 0.34 -11.59
C HIS A 49 -3.42 -0.03 -11.68
N MET A 50 -2.50 0.91 -11.44
CA MET A 50 -1.07 0.66 -11.65
C MET A 50 -0.51 -0.32 -10.61
N GLY A 51 -0.95 -0.21 -9.36
CA GLY A 51 -0.60 -1.13 -8.28
C GLY A 51 -1.42 -2.43 -8.27
N GLU A 52 -2.26 -2.67 -9.28
CA GLU A 52 -3.08 -3.87 -9.42
C GLU A 52 -4.06 -4.13 -8.25
N GLY A 53 -4.37 -3.11 -7.44
CA GLY A 53 -5.12 -3.24 -6.19
C GLY A 53 -6.47 -3.95 -6.35
N LEU A 54 -7.19 -3.67 -7.44
CA LEU A 54 -8.47 -4.32 -7.76
C LEU A 54 -8.36 -5.83 -7.98
N ARG A 55 -7.15 -6.36 -8.19
CA ARG A 55 -6.87 -7.78 -8.41
C ARG A 55 -6.14 -8.45 -7.25
N LEU A 56 -5.69 -7.66 -6.27
CA LEU A 56 -4.98 -8.18 -5.09
C LEU A 56 -5.96 -8.44 -3.96
N SER A 57 -5.94 -9.66 -3.45
CA SER A 57 -6.61 -10.01 -2.19
C SER A 57 -6.05 -9.22 -1.00
N PRO A 58 -6.81 -9.11 0.11
CA PRO A 58 -6.32 -8.50 1.35
C PRO A 58 -4.97 -9.07 1.82
N HIS A 59 -4.78 -10.38 1.70
CA HIS A 59 -3.53 -11.06 2.04
C HIS A 59 -2.37 -10.68 1.11
N GLN A 60 -2.59 -10.59 -0.19
CA GLN A 60 -1.55 -10.15 -1.14
C GLN A 60 -1.16 -8.68 -0.91
N ARG A 61 -2.11 -7.81 -0.55
CA ARG A 61 -1.80 -6.41 -0.17
C ARG A 61 -0.95 -6.35 1.10
N ALA A 62 -1.27 -7.18 2.09
CA ALA A 62 -0.47 -7.30 3.30
C ALA A 62 0.94 -7.86 3.03
N GLU A 63 1.07 -8.84 2.15
CA GLU A 63 2.36 -9.37 1.70
C GLU A 63 3.18 -8.32 0.93
N LEU A 64 2.55 -7.59 0.00
CA LEU A 64 3.18 -6.49 -0.75
C LEU A 64 3.71 -5.42 0.21
N PHE A 65 2.89 -4.99 1.17
CA PHE A 65 3.28 -4.04 2.20
C PHE A 65 4.46 -4.56 3.03
N GLU A 66 4.38 -5.80 3.51
CA GLU A 66 5.42 -6.44 4.30
C GLU A 66 6.76 -6.49 3.56
N LYS A 67 6.78 -6.93 2.30
CA LYS A 67 8.01 -6.96 1.51
C LYS A 67 8.54 -5.55 1.22
N THR A 68 7.65 -4.59 1.01
CA THR A 68 8.04 -3.19 0.78
C THR A 68 8.75 -2.60 1.98
N ILE A 69 8.21 -2.74 3.21
CA ILE A 69 8.82 -2.15 4.41
C ILE A 69 10.19 -2.73 4.76
N VAL A 70 10.46 -3.98 4.37
CA VAL A 70 11.78 -4.61 4.52
C VAL A 70 12.84 -3.90 3.67
N VAL A 71 12.46 -3.46 2.46
CA VAL A 71 13.36 -2.79 1.52
C VAL A 71 13.47 -1.30 1.85
N THR A 72 12.34 -0.61 2.06
CA THR A 72 12.34 0.85 2.28
C THR A 72 12.87 1.26 3.65
N ARG A 73 12.78 0.38 4.66
CA ARG A 73 13.28 0.61 6.03
C ARG A 73 12.81 1.93 6.67
N GLY A 74 11.68 2.47 6.21
CA GLY A 74 11.12 3.74 6.69
C GLY A 74 11.76 5.00 6.10
N GLU A 75 12.61 4.90 5.07
CA GLU A 75 13.27 6.04 4.42
C GLU A 75 12.27 6.99 3.74
N VAL A 76 11.19 6.44 3.18
CA VAL A 76 10.11 7.20 2.56
C VAL A 76 8.75 6.81 3.15
N PRO A 77 7.81 7.75 3.31
CA PRO A 77 6.42 7.45 3.62
C PRO A 77 5.79 6.45 2.65
N ILE A 78 4.94 5.59 3.20
CA ILE A 78 4.17 4.61 2.44
C ILE A 78 2.68 4.92 2.58
N LEU A 79 2.01 5.04 1.45
CA LEU A 79 0.57 5.04 1.33
C LEU A 79 0.14 3.65 0.84
N VAL A 80 -0.90 3.08 1.42
CA VAL A 80 -1.46 1.78 0.97
C VAL A 80 -2.95 1.96 0.70
N TRP A 81 -3.38 1.60 -0.51
CA TRP A 81 -4.80 1.56 -0.84
C TRP A 81 -5.50 0.37 -0.17
N ILE A 82 -6.52 0.66 0.64
CA ILE A 82 -7.18 -0.34 1.49
C ILE A 82 -8.55 -0.79 0.99
N THR A 83 -9.15 -0.05 0.08
CA THR A 83 -10.52 -0.25 -0.41
C THR A 83 -10.69 -1.61 -1.09
N GLY A 84 -11.68 -2.39 -0.66
CA GLY A 84 -12.13 -3.62 -1.31
C GLY A 84 -13.40 -3.41 -2.15
N GLU A 85 -13.99 -4.49 -2.64
CA GLU A 85 -15.31 -4.47 -3.29
C GLU A 85 -16.45 -4.26 -2.28
N THR A 86 -16.18 -4.52 -1.00
CA THR A 86 -17.13 -4.33 0.10
C THR A 86 -16.51 -3.58 1.28
N PRO A 87 -17.34 -2.99 2.17
CA PRO A 87 -16.86 -2.45 3.44
C PRO A 87 -16.13 -3.51 4.28
N GLU A 88 -16.62 -4.75 4.31
CA GLU A 88 -16.03 -5.84 5.06
C GLU A 88 -14.61 -6.17 4.57
N GLU A 89 -14.42 -6.23 3.25
CA GLU A 89 -13.11 -6.47 2.64
C GLU A 89 -12.15 -5.30 2.88
N THR A 90 -12.66 -4.06 2.87
CA THR A 90 -11.89 -2.86 3.21
C THR A 90 -11.40 -2.93 4.66
N HIS A 91 -12.28 -3.32 5.59
CA HIS A 91 -11.94 -3.52 6.99
C HIS A 91 -10.97 -4.68 7.21
N GLU A 92 -11.13 -5.78 6.49
CA GLU A 92 -10.20 -6.92 6.51
C GLU A 92 -8.80 -6.49 6.07
N THR A 93 -8.71 -5.78 4.94
CA THR A 93 -7.45 -5.27 4.39
C THR A 93 -6.75 -4.36 5.39
N LEU A 94 -7.47 -3.38 5.95
CA LEU A 94 -6.93 -2.48 6.99
C LEU A 94 -6.43 -3.27 8.21
N SER A 95 -7.22 -4.23 8.69
CA SER A 95 -6.87 -5.05 9.86
C SER A 95 -5.60 -5.87 9.64
N LEU A 96 -5.44 -6.47 8.45
CA LEU A 96 -4.23 -7.22 8.08
C LEU A 96 -3.01 -6.31 8.00
N LEU A 97 -3.14 -5.15 7.36
CA LEU A 97 -2.04 -4.17 7.22
C LEU A 97 -1.59 -3.63 8.59
N GLU A 98 -2.53 -3.30 9.48
CA GLU A 98 -2.20 -2.88 10.85
C GLU A 98 -1.49 -3.99 11.63
N LYS A 99 -1.97 -5.23 11.52
CA LYS A 99 -1.34 -6.39 12.17
C LYS A 99 0.08 -6.58 11.67
N THR A 100 0.31 -6.48 10.36
CA THR A 100 1.64 -6.57 9.74
C THR A 100 2.55 -5.44 10.22
N SER A 101 2.07 -4.20 10.24
CA SER A 101 2.84 -3.04 10.73
C SER A 101 3.27 -3.22 12.19
N LYS A 102 2.35 -3.65 13.06
CA LYS A 102 2.62 -3.95 14.48
C LYS A 102 3.61 -5.09 14.65
N LEU A 103 3.41 -6.21 13.94
CA LEU A 103 4.29 -7.39 14.01
C LEU A 103 5.72 -7.07 13.57
N ARG A 104 5.86 -6.26 12.51
CA ARG A 104 7.16 -5.83 11.99
C ARG A 104 7.74 -4.63 12.73
N LYS A 105 7.04 -4.10 13.75
CA LYS A 105 7.42 -2.90 14.52
C LYS A 105 7.79 -1.73 13.60
N TYR A 106 7.03 -1.56 12.52
CA TYR A 106 7.32 -0.55 11.52
C TYR A 106 7.12 0.85 12.10
N GLY A 107 8.18 1.66 12.14
CA GLY A 107 8.18 3.02 12.67
C GLY A 107 8.14 4.13 11.62
N GLY A 108 8.11 3.76 10.32
CA GLY A 108 8.03 4.73 9.23
C GLY A 108 6.64 5.36 9.10
N ALA A 109 6.56 6.47 8.37
CA ALA A 109 5.29 7.15 8.11
C ALA A 109 4.39 6.29 7.21
N LEU A 110 3.17 6.01 7.67
CA LEU A 110 2.23 5.11 7.03
C LEU A 110 0.85 5.78 6.92
N TYR A 111 0.24 5.69 5.75
CA TYR A 111 -1.06 6.28 5.45
C TYR A 111 -1.95 5.25 4.76
N TRP A 112 -3.21 5.21 5.18
CA TRP A 112 -4.24 4.38 4.55
C TRP A 112 -5.02 5.22 3.56
N VAL A 113 -5.12 4.75 2.32
CA VAL A 113 -5.87 5.41 1.25
C VAL A 113 -7.17 4.65 1.06
N ASP A 114 -8.26 5.29 1.44
CA ASP A 114 -9.61 4.78 1.22
C ASP A 114 -10.30 5.57 0.10
N ALA A 115 -10.98 4.85 -0.78
CA ALA A 115 -11.78 5.34 -1.90
C ALA A 115 -13.19 4.69 -1.84
N PRO A 116 -14.06 5.11 -0.88
CA PRO A 116 -15.36 4.48 -0.62
C PRO A 116 -16.30 4.41 -1.82
N LEU A 117 -16.06 5.26 -2.83
CA LEU A 117 -16.84 5.29 -4.06
C LEU A 117 -16.83 3.97 -4.83
N PHE A 118 -15.79 3.14 -4.65
CA PHE A 118 -15.70 1.82 -5.28
C PHE A 118 -16.76 0.84 -4.77
N TYR A 119 -17.23 0.98 -3.52
CA TYR A 119 -18.17 0.03 -2.91
C TYR A 119 -19.46 0.66 -2.35
N HIS A 120 -19.55 1.99 -2.22
CA HIS A 120 -20.71 2.67 -1.61
C HIS A 120 -21.37 3.75 -2.50
N SER A 121 -20.83 4.10 -3.68
CA SER A 121 -21.29 5.28 -4.45
C SER A 121 -21.17 6.59 -3.61
N ASN A 122 -21.63 7.73 -4.13
CA ASN A 122 -21.55 9.03 -3.43
C ASN A 122 -22.50 9.16 -2.21
N ARG A 123 -23.29 8.13 -1.88
CA ARG A 123 -24.28 8.19 -0.80
C ARG A 123 -23.58 8.09 0.54
N GLY A 124 -23.80 9.06 1.43
CA GLY A 124 -23.29 9.02 2.80
C GLY A 124 -21.85 9.54 2.99
N LEU A 125 -21.26 10.17 1.98
CA LEU A 125 -20.04 10.96 2.15
C LEU A 125 -20.42 12.34 2.72
N PHE A 126 -20.25 12.54 4.02
CA PHE A 126 -20.40 13.82 4.72
C PHE A 126 -19.33 14.00 5.78
#